data_AF-A0A381PV56-F1
#
_entry.id   AF-A0A381PV56-F1
#
_cell.length_a   1.000
_cell.length_b   1.000
_cell.length_c   1.000
_cell.angle_alpha   90.00
_cell.angle_beta   90.00
_cell.angle_gamma   90.00
#
_symmetry.space_group_name_H-M   'P 1'
#
loop_
_entity.id
_entity.type
_entity.pdbx_description
1 polymer ?
#
loop_
_entity_poly.entity_id
_entity_poly.type
_entity_poly.pdbx_seq_one_letter_code
_entity_poly.pdbx_strand_id
1 'polypeptide(L)'
;MSKKVLLLLLFPSLVLMTSMGLFAQNISEDIIGTWLINEELSDNTDDMVGEAIEAGGGRDSRGFFNRKEDFYRGGPPEHELYDRISYDDALTIEYKEPEFLFSYEDDYSRVFHTDGRRRRIGANDFYSEGGQDWSSANWEGDALIVEARPRDGGFTIETYTLEANGSRLRVEMLIQPDSFNVPI
;
A
#
# COMPACT_ATOMS: atom_id res chain seq x y z
N MET A 1 74.51 30.35 22.08
CA MET A 1 73.18 30.21 22.69
C MET A 1 72.14 30.20 21.59
N SER A 2 71.51 29.05 21.39
CA SER A 2 70.54 28.76 20.33
C SER A 2 69.17 29.35 20.67
N LYS A 3 68.56 30.11 19.76
CA LYS A 3 67.12 30.38 19.80
C LYS A 3 66.51 29.76 18.55
N LYS A 4 65.92 28.57 18.74
CA LYS A 4 65.03 27.93 17.78
C LYS A 4 63.76 28.77 17.68
N VAL A 5 63.44 29.27 16.50
CA VAL A 5 62.09 29.76 16.18
C VAL A 5 61.38 28.63 15.45
N LEU A 6 60.27 28.21 16.05
CA LEU A 6 59.41 27.12 15.65
C LEU A 6 58.61 27.54 14.40
N LEU A 7 58.83 26.86 13.27
CA LEU A 7 58.01 27.04 12.06
C LEU A 7 56.74 26.19 12.23
N LEU A 8 55.61 26.84 12.50
CA LEU A 8 54.30 26.20 12.56
C LEU A 8 53.82 25.96 11.11
N LEU A 9 53.97 24.72 10.63
CA LEU A 9 53.38 24.28 9.36
C LEU A 9 51.90 23.98 9.60
N LEU A 10 51.02 24.88 9.16
CA LEU A 10 49.59 24.63 9.01
C LEU A 10 49.38 23.65 7.84
N PHE A 11 49.14 22.38 8.16
CA PHE A 11 48.60 21.41 7.21
C PHE A 11 47.11 21.72 6.98
N PRO A 12 46.65 21.97 5.73
CA PRO A 12 45.23 21.93 5.46
C PRO A 12 44.81 20.46 5.45
N SER A 13 44.08 20.04 6.49
CA SER A 13 43.40 18.75 6.53
C SER A 13 42.37 18.72 5.38
N LEU A 14 42.69 17.98 4.34
CA LEU A 14 41.76 17.65 3.26
C LEU A 14 40.70 16.70 3.85
N VAL A 15 39.57 17.26 4.28
CA VAL A 15 38.39 16.46 4.64
C VAL A 15 37.82 15.92 3.35
N LEU A 16 38.13 14.66 3.05
CA LEU A 16 37.45 13.90 2.01
C LEU A 16 36.01 13.65 2.50
N MET A 17 35.08 14.52 2.11
CA MET A 17 33.66 14.21 2.21
C MET A 17 33.38 13.07 1.23
N THR A 18 33.44 11.83 1.72
CA THR A 18 32.82 10.71 1.03
C THR A 18 31.32 10.96 1.07
N SER A 19 30.76 11.47 -0.02
CA SER A 19 29.33 11.36 -0.28
C SER A 19 28.99 9.88 -0.33
N MET A 20 28.46 9.34 0.76
CA MET A 20 27.68 8.10 0.68
C MET A 20 26.53 8.42 -0.25
N GLY A 21 26.63 7.97 -1.50
CA GLY A 21 25.50 7.99 -2.41
C GLY A 21 24.40 7.18 -1.75
N LEU A 22 23.34 7.84 -1.30
CA LEU A 22 22.07 7.17 -1.12
C LEU A 22 21.69 6.70 -2.52
N PHE A 23 21.83 5.40 -2.77
CA PHE A 23 21.16 4.81 -3.91
C PHE A 23 19.66 5.01 -3.64
N ALA A 24 19.02 5.90 -4.38
CA ALA A 24 17.57 5.95 -4.39
C ALA A 24 17.10 4.56 -4.86
N GLN A 25 16.44 3.81 -3.99
CA GLN A 25 15.83 2.54 -4.38
C GLN A 25 14.75 2.88 -5.40
N ASN A 26 14.81 2.25 -6.57
CA ASN A 26 13.78 2.45 -7.57
C ASN A 26 12.63 1.50 -7.26
N ILE A 27 11.75 1.92 -6.35
CA ILE A 27 10.61 1.11 -5.90
C ILE A 27 9.77 0.58 -7.07
N SER A 28 9.72 1.26 -8.21
CA SER A 28 8.93 0.81 -9.36
C SER A 28 9.36 -0.53 -9.93
N GLU A 29 10.64 -0.87 -9.79
CA GLU A 29 11.18 -2.18 -10.19
C GLU A 29 11.23 -3.13 -8.99
N ASP A 30 11.65 -2.62 -7.82
CA ASP A 30 11.89 -3.44 -6.63
C ASP A 30 10.59 -3.98 -5.99
N ILE A 31 9.43 -3.38 -6.28
CA ILE A 31 8.12 -3.84 -5.79
C ILE A 31 7.61 -5.10 -6.52
N ILE A 32 8.18 -5.41 -7.69
CA ILE A 32 7.75 -6.54 -8.53
C ILE A 32 8.16 -7.85 -7.85
N GLY A 33 7.22 -8.77 -7.72
CA GLY A 33 7.43 -10.06 -7.10
C GLY A 33 6.22 -10.56 -6.34
N THR A 34 6.42 -11.59 -5.52
CA THR A 34 5.40 -12.16 -4.65
C THR A 34 5.70 -11.77 -3.21
N TRP A 35 4.69 -11.21 -2.55
CA TRP A 35 4.72 -10.76 -1.17
C TRP A 35 3.77 -11.63 -0.37
N LEU A 36 4.23 -12.05 0.82
CA LEU A 36 3.43 -12.81 1.78
C LEU A 36 3.17 -11.94 2.99
N ILE A 37 1.96 -12.01 3.54
CA ILE A 37 1.57 -11.29 4.74
C ILE A 37 2.47 -11.70 5.91
N ASN A 38 2.81 -10.72 6.75
CA ASN A 38 3.48 -10.96 8.01
C ASN A 38 2.52 -10.65 9.14
N GLU A 39 1.83 -11.68 9.65
CA GLU A 39 0.82 -11.54 10.71
C GLU A 39 1.38 -10.90 11.99
N GLU A 40 2.67 -11.08 12.30
CA GLU A 40 3.28 -10.51 13.51
C GLU A 40 3.46 -8.98 13.41
N LEU A 41 3.57 -8.45 12.20
CA LEU A 41 3.80 -7.02 11.93
C LEU A 41 2.58 -6.29 11.37
N SER A 42 1.50 -7.01 11.07
CA SER A 42 0.30 -6.46 10.45
C SER A 42 -0.77 -6.18 11.49
N ASP A 43 -1.58 -5.15 11.25
CA ASP A 43 -2.79 -4.93 12.03
C ASP A 43 -3.79 -6.06 11.76
N ASN A 44 -4.62 -6.41 12.75
CA ASN A 44 -5.65 -7.42 12.57
C ASN A 44 -6.88 -6.79 11.89
N THR A 45 -7.18 -7.23 10.67
CA THR A 45 -8.29 -6.69 9.86
C THR A 45 -9.64 -6.76 10.58
N ASP A 46 -9.96 -7.88 11.24
CA ASP A 46 -11.25 -7.99 11.94
C ASP A 46 -11.37 -7.02 13.12
N ASP A 47 -10.25 -6.75 13.82
CA ASP A 47 -10.21 -5.75 14.90
C ASP A 47 -10.44 -4.35 14.35
N MET A 48 -9.77 -3.98 13.25
CA MET A 48 -9.97 -2.69 12.58
C MET A 48 -11.43 -2.50 12.12
N VAL A 49 -12.03 -3.55 11.53
CA VAL A 49 -13.46 -3.54 11.14
C VAL A 49 -14.37 -3.36 12.35
N GLY A 50 -14.10 -4.08 13.44
CA GLY A 50 -14.86 -3.98 14.68
C GLY A 50 -14.80 -2.57 15.28
N GLU A 51 -13.61 -1.98 15.34
CA GLU A 51 -13.39 -0.60 15.81
C GLU A 51 -14.14 0.42 14.95
N ALA A 52 -14.10 0.29 13.62
CA ALA A 52 -14.82 1.17 12.71
C ALA A 52 -16.35 1.08 12.88
N ILE A 53 -16.89 -0.13 13.10
CA ILE A 53 -18.32 -0.34 13.39
C ILE A 53 -18.71 0.37 14.68
N GLU A 54 -17.93 0.22 15.76
CA GLU A 54 -18.21 0.86 17.05
C GLU A 54 -18.09 2.39 16.96
N ALA A 55 -17.05 2.89 16.28
CA ALA A 55 -16.86 4.32 16.03
C ALA A 55 -18.01 4.92 15.21
N GLY A 56 -18.59 4.15 14.29
CA GLY A 56 -19.77 4.49 13.51
C GLY A 56 -21.10 4.43 14.28
N GLY A 57 -21.07 4.10 15.58
CA GLY A 57 -22.24 3.98 16.46
C GLY A 57 -22.92 2.61 16.44
N GLY A 58 -22.31 1.63 15.78
CA GLY A 58 -22.75 0.23 15.77
C GLY A 58 -22.24 -0.55 16.98
N ARG A 59 -22.31 -1.88 16.88
CA ARG A 59 -21.77 -2.82 17.87
C ARG A 59 -21.02 -3.93 17.16
N ASP A 60 -19.76 -4.18 17.54
CA ASP A 60 -18.99 -5.31 17.03
C ASP A 60 -19.76 -6.62 17.32
N SER A 61 -19.96 -7.40 16.26
CA SER A 61 -20.73 -8.65 16.26
C SER A 61 -19.90 -9.87 16.66
N ARG A 62 -18.57 -9.78 16.68
CA ARG A 62 -17.67 -10.82 17.19
C ARG A 62 -17.81 -10.96 18.70
N GLY A 63 -17.90 -9.82 19.40
CA GLY A 63 -17.85 -9.76 20.86
C GLY A 63 -16.52 -10.27 21.44
N PHE A 64 -16.31 -10.08 22.74
CA PHE A 64 -15.00 -10.30 23.39
C PHE A 64 -14.43 -11.73 23.38
N PHE A 65 -15.22 -12.75 23.03
CA PHE A 65 -14.82 -14.16 23.15
C PHE A 65 -14.72 -14.89 21.81
N ASN A 66 -15.18 -14.30 20.71
CA ASN A 66 -15.05 -14.92 19.40
C ASN A 66 -13.65 -14.65 18.85
N ARG A 67 -12.97 -15.72 18.44
CA ARG A 67 -11.63 -15.68 17.82
C ARG A 67 -11.62 -16.40 16.48
N LYS A 68 -12.78 -16.47 15.83
CA LYS A 68 -12.85 -16.95 14.46
C LYS A 68 -12.02 -15.99 13.60
N GLU A 69 -10.98 -16.51 12.96
CA GLU A 69 -10.22 -15.81 11.92
C GLU A 69 -11.13 -15.52 10.73
N ASP A 70 -10.84 -14.41 10.04
CA ASP A 70 -11.59 -13.93 8.89
C ASP A 70 -13.10 -13.84 9.18
N PHE A 71 -13.46 -13.31 10.35
CA PHE A 71 -14.86 -13.24 10.77
C PHE A 71 -15.69 -12.38 9.81
N TYR A 72 -15.14 -11.24 9.37
CA TYR A 72 -15.85 -10.30 8.50
C TYR A 72 -15.65 -10.57 6.99
N ARG A 73 -14.79 -11.53 6.61
CA ARG A 73 -14.61 -11.96 5.22
C ARG A 73 -15.87 -12.64 4.68
N GLY A 74 -16.14 -12.48 3.38
CA GLY A 74 -17.23 -13.18 2.69
C GLY A 74 -18.58 -12.47 2.78
N GLY A 75 -18.55 -11.14 2.73
CA GLY A 75 -19.73 -10.28 2.68
C GLY A 75 -20.52 -10.40 1.36
N PRO A 76 -21.34 -9.38 1.03
CA PRO A 76 -21.97 -9.29 -0.29
C PRO A 76 -20.91 -9.35 -1.42
N PRO A 77 -21.25 -9.86 -2.62
CA PRO A 77 -20.33 -9.92 -3.75
C PRO A 77 -19.64 -8.57 -4.08
N GLU A 78 -20.32 -7.46 -3.79
CA GLU A 78 -19.82 -6.11 -4.02
C GLU A 78 -18.64 -5.74 -3.10
N HIS A 79 -18.40 -6.50 -2.02
CA HIS A 79 -17.32 -6.29 -1.06
C HIS A 79 -16.06 -7.12 -1.37
N GLU A 80 -16.07 -7.93 -2.43
CA GLU A 80 -14.97 -8.84 -2.74
C GLU A 80 -13.61 -8.13 -2.81
N LEU A 81 -13.54 -6.90 -3.35
CA LEU A 81 -12.27 -6.15 -3.36
C LEU A 81 -11.72 -5.92 -1.95
N TYR A 82 -12.56 -5.58 -0.97
CA TYR A 82 -12.13 -5.42 0.42
C TYR A 82 -11.62 -6.73 1.00
N ASP A 83 -12.31 -7.84 0.69
CA ASP A 83 -11.90 -9.17 1.13
C ASP A 83 -10.50 -9.51 0.61
N ARG A 84 -10.26 -9.27 -0.68
CA ARG A 84 -8.99 -9.61 -1.35
C ARG A 84 -7.81 -8.79 -0.84
N ILE A 85 -7.98 -7.49 -0.65
CA ILE A 85 -6.86 -6.62 -0.20
C ILE A 85 -6.56 -6.77 1.30
N SER A 86 -7.53 -7.22 2.09
CA SER A 86 -7.42 -7.22 3.56
C SER A 86 -7.21 -8.60 4.19
N TYR A 87 -7.51 -9.69 3.48
CA TYR A 87 -7.47 -11.05 4.04
C TYR A 87 -6.69 -12.07 3.20
N ASP A 88 -6.32 -11.78 1.95
CA ASP A 88 -5.52 -12.72 1.17
C ASP A 88 -4.06 -12.71 1.67
N ASP A 89 -3.46 -13.90 1.83
CA ASP A 89 -2.12 -14.03 2.42
C ASP A 89 -1.00 -13.65 1.46
N ALA A 90 -1.30 -13.61 0.16
CA ALA A 90 -0.34 -13.43 -0.90
C ALA A 90 -0.77 -12.37 -1.91
N LEU A 91 0.17 -11.48 -2.25
CA LEU A 91 0.04 -10.51 -3.32
C LEU A 91 1.17 -10.73 -4.33
N THR A 92 0.84 -10.99 -5.59
CA THR A 92 1.82 -10.99 -6.68
C THR A 92 1.69 -9.73 -7.51
N ILE A 93 2.79 -9.00 -7.67
CA ILE A 93 2.90 -7.77 -8.44
C ILE A 93 3.76 -8.04 -9.66
N GLU A 94 3.17 -7.87 -10.83
CA GLU A 94 3.87 -7.93 -12.10
C GLU A 94 3.82 -6.57 -12.80
N TYR A 95 4.87 -6.26 -13.55
CA TYR A 95 4.89 -5.10 -14.43
C TYR A 95 5.21 -5.52 -15.86
N LYS A 96 4.32 -5.16 -16.78
CA LYS A 96 4.52 -5.29 -18.22
C LYS A 96 4.08 -3.98 -18.85
N GLU A 97 5.05 -3.16 -19.25
CA GLU A 97 4.82 -1.80 -19.74
C GLU A 97 3.59 -1.71 -20.68
N PRO A 98 2.60 -0.84 -20.38
CA PRO A 98 2.54 0.17 -19.31
C PRO A 98 1.77 -0.27 -18.04
N GLU A 99 1.48 -1.56 -17.91
CA GLU A 99 0.51 -2.11 -16.95
C GLU A 99 1.20 -2.74 -15.74
N PHE A 100 0.69 -2.40 -14.55
CA PHE A 100 0.89 -3.22 -13.36
C PHE A 100 -0.28 -4.20 -13.24
N LEU A 101 0.01 -5.46 -12.95
CA LEU A 101 -0.96 -6.49 -12.64
C LEU A 101 -0.74 -6.93 -11.19
N PHE A 102 -1.75 -6.73 -10.35
CA PHE A 102 -1.76 -7.29 -9.00
C PHE A 102 -2.68 -8.50 -9.01
N SER A 103 -2.16 -9.64 -8.59
CA SER A 103 -2.88 -10.91 -8.50
C SER A 103 -2.95 -11.34 -7.04
N TYR A 104 -4.15 -11.74 -6.65
CA TYR A 104 -4.51 -12.18 -5.30
C TYR A 104 -4.93 -13.66 -5.37
N GLU A 105 -5.51 -14.19 -4.30
CA GLU A 105 -6.02 -15.56 -4.29
C GLU A 105 -7.24 -15.74 -5.21
N ASP A 106 -7.57 -16.99 -5.51
CA ASP A 106 -8.70 -17.39 -6.38
C ASP A 106 -8.75 -16.67 -7.75
N ASP A 107 -7.58 -16.39 -8.33
CA ASP A 107 -7.42 -15.71 -9.62
C ASP A 107 -8.00 -14.27 -9.67
N TYR A 108 -8.32 -13.67 -8.51
CA TYR A 108 -8.73 -12.26 -8.46
C TYR A 108 -7.54 -11.38 -8.84
N SER A 109 -7.75 -10.43 -9.75
CA SER A 109 -6.68 -9.57 -10.24
C SER A 109 -7.15 -8.17 -10.57
N ARG A 110 -6.22 -7.23 -10.46
CA ARG A 110 -6.42 -5.81 -10.72
C ARG A 110 -5.32 -5.32 -11.66
N VAL A 111 -5.70 -4.56 -12.69
CA VAL A 111 -4.76 -3.95 -13.63
C VAL A 111 -4.75 -2.44 -13.45
N PHE A 112 -3.56 -1.87 -13.27
CA PHE A 112 -3.35 -0.45 -13.05
C PHE A 112 -2.37 0.14 -14.05
N HIS A 113 -2.45 1.45 -14.22
CA HIS A 113 -1.53 2.24 -15.01
C HIS A 113 -0.96 3.31 -14.10
N THR A 114 0.36 3.53 -14.16
CA THR A 114 1.06 4.52 -13.30
C THR A 114 1.58 5.73 -14.08
N ASP A 115 1.36 5.77 -15.40
CA ASP A 115 1.90 6.78 -16.31
C ASP A 115 1.03 8.04 -16.43
N GLY A 116 0.18 8.30 -15.44
CA GLY A 116 -0.69 9.48 -15.40
C GLY A 116 -1.74 9.48 -16.51
N ARG A 117 -1.95 8.35 -17.21
CA ARG A 117 -3.14 8.12 -18.02
C ARG A 117 -4.35 8.18 -17.10
N ARG A 118 -4.89 9.39 -16.94
CA ARG A 118 -6.32 9.58 -16.70
C ARG A 118 -7.00 8.93 -17.88
N ARG A 119 -7.37 7.65 -17.76
CA ARG A 119 -8.36 7.08 -18.66
C ARG A 119 -9.56 7.99 -18.47
N ARG A 120 -9.89 8.79 -19.50
CA ARG A 120 -11.12 9.56 -19.56
C ARG A 120 -12.26 8.55 -19.65
N ILE A 121 -12.51 7.85 -18.56
CA ILE A 121 -13.79 7.22 -18.29
C ILE A 121 -14.66 8.44 -18.01
N GLY A 122 -15.29 8.98 -19.06
CA GLY A 122 -16.33 9.97 -18.86
C GLY A 122 -17.39 9.37 -17.92
N ALA A 123 -18.22 10.20 -17.30
CA ALA A 123 -19.31 9.71 -16.45
C ALA A 123 -20.11 8.56 -17.10
N ASN A 124 -20.17 8.49 -18.44
CA ASN A 124 -20.80 7.40 -19.20
C ASN A 124 -20.10 6.03 -19.12
N ASP A 125 -18.79 5.92 -18.91
CA ASP A 125 -18.11 4.61 -18.81
C ASP A 125 -18.29 3.99 -17.42
N PHE A 126 -18.40 4.82 -16.37
CA PHE A 126 -18.76 4.38 -15.01
C PHE A 126 -20.18 3.78 -14.96
N TYR A 127 -21.08 4.23 -15.84
CA TYR A 127 -22.44 3.69 -15.98
C TYR A 127 -22.58 2.62 -17.08
N SER A 128 -21.60 2.43 -17.97
CA SER A 128 -21.64 1.42 -19.04
C SER A 128 -21.00 0.09 -18.62
N GLU A 129 -20.05 0.11 -17.67
CA GLU A 129 -19.42 -1.09 -17.09
C GLU A 129 -20.17 -1.64 -15.86
N GLY A 130 -21.27 -0.99 -15.45
CA GLY A 130 -22.36 -1.62 -14.69
C GLY A 130 -21.93 -2.46 -13.49
N GLY A 131 -21.17 -1.88 -12.56
CA GLY A 131 -20.84 -2.56 -11.30
C GLY A 131 -19.66 -3.51 -11.38
N GLN A 132 -18.50 -3.02 -11.81
CA GLN A 132 -17.20 -3.67 -11.59
C GLN A 132 -16.30 -2.78 -10.73
N ASP A 133 -15.38 -3.40 -10.00
CA ASP A 133 -14.41 -2.69 -9.17
C ASP A 133 -13.45 -1.90 -10.08
N TRP A 134 -13.22 -0.63 -9.78
CA TRP A 134 -12.27 0.22 -10.50
C TRP A 134 -11.05 0.52 -9.65
N SER A 135 -9.86 0.62 -10.25
CA SER A 135 -8.64 1.03 -9.55
C SER A 135 -7.73 1.87 -10.44
N SER A 136 -6.96 2.78 -9.83
CA SER A 136 -5.92 3.56 -10.50
C SER A 136 -4.71 3.71 -9.59
N ALA A 137 -3.53 3.91 -10.18
CA ALA A 137 -2.30 4.01 -9.42
C ALA A 137 -1.44 5.20 -9.87
N ASN A 138 -0.71 5.83 -8.95
CA ASN A 138 0.24 6.90 -9.25
C ASN A 138 1.45 6.79 -8.33
N TRP A 139 2.61 7.23 -8.82
CA TRP A 139 3.82 7.33 -8.01
C TRP A 139 3.88 8.68 -7.29
N GLU A 140 4.11 8.65 -5.99
CA GLU A 140 4.38 9.82 -5.16
C GLU A 140 5.70 9.62 -4.39
N GLY A 141 6.79 10.21 -4.90
CA GLY A 141 8.12 9.96 -4.35
C GLY A 141 8.50 8.48 -4.45
N ASP A 142 8.79 7.86 -3.31
CA ASP A 142 9.15 6.44 -3.20
C ASP A 142 7.95 5.56 -2.77
N ALA A 143 6.72 6.00 -3.08
CA ALA A 143 5.49 5.29 -2.78
C ALA A 143 4.61 5.10 -4.03
N LEU A 144 3.99 3.92 -4.15
CA LEU A 144 2.91 3.69 -5.10
C LEU A 144 1.58 3.91 -4.37
N ILE A 145 0.79 4.87 -4.83
CA ILE A 145 -0.54 5.16 -4.30
C ILE A 145 -1.55 4.54 -5.23
N VAL A 146 -2.40 3.65 -4.72
CA VAL A 146 -3.50 3.01 -5.44
C VAL A 146 -4.82 3.49 -4.85
N GLU A 147 -5.69 4.00 -5.69
CA GLU A 147 -7.06 4.36 -5.33
C GLU A 147 -8.03 3.39 -6.00
N ALA A 148 -9.04 2.93 -5.27
CA ALA A 148 -10.09 2.08 -5.83
C ALA A 148 -11.50 2.57 -5.54
N ARG A 149 -12.43 2.17 -6.41
CA ARG A 149 -13.88 2.33 -6.30
C ARG A 149 -14.52 0.95 -6.39
N PRO A 150 -14.81 0.32 -5.25
CA PRO A 150 -15.50 -0.96 -5.19
C PRO A 150 -16.97 -0.83 -5.63
N ARG A 151 -17.58 -1.96 -5.99
CA ARG A 151 -18.96 -2.06 -6.49
C ARG A 151 -20.04 -1.52 -5.55
N ASP A 152 -19.77 -1.52 -4.24
CA ASP A 152 -20.70 -1.03 -3.23
C ASP A 152 -20.83 0.50 -3.22
N GLY A 153 -19.95 1.23 -3.91
CA GLY A 153 -19.94 2.69 -3.96
C GLY A 153 -18.94 3.34 -2.99
N GLY A 154 -18.23 2.53 -2.20
CA GLY A 154 -17.18 2.98 -1.29
C GLY A 154 -15.88 3.42 -1.99
N PHE A 155 -14.79 3.44 -1.24
CA PHE A 155 -13.46 3.65 -1.79
C PHE A 155 -12.35 3.03 -0.94
N THR A 156 -11.20 2.82 -1.56
CA THR A 156 -9.94 2.48 -0.88
C THR A 156 -8.82 3.43 -1.30
N ILE A 157 -7.89 3.66 -0.39
CA ILE A 157 -6.58 4.24 -0.69
C ILE A 157 -5.53 3.31 -0.09
N GLU A 158 -4.64 2.81 -0.93
CA GLU A 158 -3.58 1.87 -0.57
C GLU A 158 -2.23 2.54 -0.90
N THR A 159 -1.34 2.65 0.08
CA THR A 159 0.00 3.22 -0.07
C THR A 159 1.04 2.13 0.11
N TYR A 160 1.73 1.79 -0.98
CA TYR A 160 2.76 0.76 -1.01
C TYR A 160 4.15 1.39 -0.93
N THR A 161 4.93 0.95 0.04
CA THR A 161 6.31 1.40 0.27
C THR A 161 7.22 0.22 0.54
N LEU A 162 8.49 0.33 0.13
CA LEU A 162 9.50 -0.67 0.45
C LEU A 162 10.29 -0.27 1.69
N GLU A 163 10.37 -1.21 2.63
CA GLU A 163 11.12 -1.10 3.87
C GLU A 163 12.20 -2.17 3.95
N ALA A 164 13.03 -2.10 5.00
CA ALA A 164 14.09 -3.08 5.25
C ALA A 164 15.00 -3.32 4.04
N ASN A 165 15.34 -2.24 3.32
CA ASN A 165 16.12 -2.27 2.07
C ASN A 165 15.45 -3.11 0.96
N GLY A 166 14.13 -3.05 0.83
CA GLY A 166 13.38 -3.73 -0.22
C GLY A 166 12.99 -5.17 0.10
N SER A 167 13.30 -5.70 1.29
CA SER A 167 12.89 -7.05 1.68
C SER A 167 11.50 -7.10 2.32
N ARG A 168 10.84 -5.96 2.52
CA ARG A 168 9.50 -5.87 3.09
C ARG A 168 8.68 -4.83 2.33
N LEU A 169 7.52 -5.24 1.86
CA LEU A 169 6.50 -4.35 1.34
C LEU A 169 5.58 -3.97 2.49
N ARG A 170 5.48 -2.68 2.79
CA ARG A 170 4.50 -2.12 3.71
C ARG A 170 3.34 -1.57 2.89
N VAL A 171 2.13 -2.00 3.24
CA VAL A 171 0.88 -1.51 2.65
C VAL A 171 0.11 -0.80 3.75
N GLU A 172 -0.07 0.51 3.61
CA GLU A 172 -0.99 1.28 4.45
C GLU A 172 -2.31 1.43 3.72
N MET A 173 -3.41 1.12 4.39
CA MET A 173 -4.73 1.12 3.77
C MET A 173 -5.66 2.06 4.53
N LEU A 174 -6.53 2.73 3.77
CA LEU A 174 -7.72 3.39 4.28
C LEU A 174 -8.90 2.88 3.45
N ILE A 175 -9.86 2.24 4.12
CA ILE A 175 -10.96 1.55 3.48
C ILE A 175 -12.27 2.15 3.96
N GLN A 176 -13.13 2.59 3.05
CA GLN A 176 -14.43 3.15 3.37
C GLN A 176 -15.51 2.44 2.53
N PRO A 177 -16.08 1.34 3.04
CA PRO A 177 -17.29 0.77 2.46
C PRO A 177 -18.44 1.77 2.50
N ASP A 178 -19.34 1.72 1.53
CA ASP A 178 -20.50 2.64 1.47
C ASP A 178 -21.43 2.45 2.68
N SER A 179 -21.47 1.22 3.21
CA SER A 179 -22.25 0.86 4.39
C SER A 179 -21.67 1.35 5.72
N PHE A 180 -20.46 1.90 5.72
CA PHE A 180 -19.76 2.33 6.94
C PHE A 180 -19.85 3.85 7.12
N ASN A 181 -19.98 4.28 8.38
CA ASN A 181 -19.98 5.72 8.72
C ASN A 181 -18.57 6.27 9.02
N VAL A 182 -17.61 5.38 9.28
CA VAL A 182 -16.23 5.68 9.66
C VAL A 182 -15.33 4.74 8.85
N PRO A 183 -14.19 5.21 8.33
CA PRO A 183 -13.27 4.36 7.59
C PRO A 183 -12.61 3.35 8.53
N ILE A 184 -12.20 2.24 7.93
CA ILE A 184 -11.33 1.22 8.50
C ILE A 184 -9.88 1.64 8.20
#